data_AF-A0A5C6M6C7-F1
#
_entry.id   AF-A0A5C6M6C7-F1
#
_cell.length_a   1.000
_cell.length_b   1.000
_cell.length_c   1.000
_cell.angle_alpha   90.00
_cell.angle_beta   90.00
_cell.angle_gamma   90.00
#
_symmetry.space_group_name_H-M   'P 1'
#
loop_
_entity.id
_entity.type
_entity.pdbx_description
1 polymer ?
#
loop_
_entity_poly.entity_id
_entity_poly.type
_entity_poly.pdbx_seq_one_letter_code
_entity_poly.pdbx_strand_id
1 'polypeptide(L)'
;MDRVPDDIPRVSGLINSRHTTPLSHTNVLACGWQIPNAVQVGAKERALLDGLDGAWVNYKVDQKANSISLERIEAPATLPDRPAWSVQQIRLEEPETLDTPIVPLTDLRLSDARAYGTKAAYLGELTHILDHGSPRLTGFYRVPRPPRSNLLPYLADFLKVPNDANLSSKAWQFLKANTQVP
;
A
#
# COMPACT_ATOMS: atom_id res chain seq x y z
N MET A 1 2.89 25.35 -6.47
CA MET A 1 3.30 23.99 -6.88
C MET A 1 2.12 23.27 -7.51
N ASP A 2 2.34 22.44 -8.53
CA ASP A 2 1.27 21.74 -9.28
C ASP A 2 1.21 20.24 -9.00
N ARG A 3 2.22 19.69 -8.32
CA ARG A 3 2.29 18.31 -7.88
C ARG A 3 2.77 18.29 -6.42
N VAL A 4 2.25 17.36 -5.65
CA VAL A 4 2.71 17.09 -4.28
C VAL A 4 4.19 16.67 -4.35
N PRO A 5 5.08 17.24 -3.52
CA PRO A 5 6.48 16.81 -3.44
C PRO A 5 6.60 15.29 -3.17
N ASP A 6 7.70 14.69 -3.62
CA ASP A 6 7.94 13.26 -3.37
C ASP A 6 8.26 12.99 -1.88
N ASP A 7 8.88 13.96 -1.21
CA ASP A 7 9.08 13.95 0.23
C ASP A 7 8.15 14.97 0.89
N ILE A 8 7.07 14.45 1.49
CA ILE A 8 6.13 15.24 2.27
C ILE A 8 6.12 14.75 3.71
N PRO A 9 6.15 15.66 4.70
CA PRO A 9 5.88 15.28 6.08
C PRO A 9 4.46 14.70 6.17
N ARG A 10 4.20 13.94 7.23
CA ARG A 10 2.85 13.40 7.47
C ARG A 10 1.86 14.55 7.60
N VAL A 11 0.83 14.54 6.76
CA VAL A 11 -0.25 15.54 6.75
C VAL A 11 -1.56 14.93 7.27
N SER A 12 -2.55 15.76 7.57
CA SER A 12 -3.88 15.30 8.02
C SER A 12 -4.83 14.91 6.89
N GLY A 13 -4.49 15.24 5.64
CA GLY A 13 -5.27 14.89 4.45
C GLY A 13 -4.55 15.29 3.18
N LEU A 14 -4.89 14.63 2.07
CA LEU A 14 -4.27 14.87 0.76
C LEU A 14 -5.32 15.05 -0.33
N ILE A 15 -5.21 16.11 -1.13
CA ILE A 15 -6.05 16.33 -2.32
C ILE A 15 -5.16 16.46 -3.54
N ASN A 16 -5.28 15.53 -4.47
CA ASN A 16 -4.62 15.61 -5.77
C ASN A 16 -5.53 16.35 -6.76
N SER A 17 -5.09 17.52 -7.24
CA SER A 17 -5.84 18.34 -8.21
C SER A 17 -5.78 17.81 -9.65
N ARG A 18 -4.94 16.79 -9.90
CA ARG A 18 -4.79 16.10 -11.19
C ARG A 18 -4.99 14.61 -10.99
N HIS A 19 -5.40 13.93 -12.06
CA HIS A 19 -5.50 12.47 -12.06
C HIS A 19 -4.15 11.85 -11.70
N THR A 20 -4.21 10.88 -10.79
CA THR A 20 -3.06 10.06 -10.39
C THR A 20 -3.42 8.59 -10.49
N THR A 21 -2.42 7.73 -10.56
CA THR A 21 -2.64 6.28 -10.58
C THR A 21 -2.97 5.78 -9.17
N PRO A 22 -3.77 4.70 -9.03
CA PRO A 22 -4.10 4.12 -7.72
C PRO A 22 -2.88 3.68 -6.90
N LEU A 23 -1.75 3.38 -7.54
CA LEU A 23 -0.49 2.98 -6.88
C LEU A 23 0.56 4.09 -6.88
N SER A 24 0.15 5.33 -7.09
CA SER A 24 1.06 6.47 -6.96
C SER A 24 1.61 6.56 -5.54
N HIS A 25 2.87 6.99 -5.42
CA HIS A 25 3.60 7.13 -4.16
C HIS A 25 2.78 7.84 -3.08
N THR A 26 2.20 8.99 -3.40
CA THR A 26 1.40 9.80 -2.46
C THR A 26 0.10 9.12 -2.05
N ASN A 27 -0.51 8.32 -2.93
CA ASN A 27 -1.69 7.52 -2.60
C ASN A 27 -1.34 6.39 -1.62
N VAL A 28 -0.23 5.70 -1.87
CA VAL A 28 0.28 4.64 -0.98
C VAL A 28 0.64 5.21 0.40
N LEU A 29 1.30 6.38 0.44
CA LEU A 29 1.60 7.08 1.69
C LEU A 29 0.32 7.44 2.45
N ALA A 30 -0.64 8.09 1.80
CA ALA A 30 -1.87 8.51 2.45
C ALA A 30 -2.72 7.33 2.96
N CYS A 31 -2.77 6.23 2.19
CA CYS A 31 -3.39 4.97 2.63
C CYS A 31 -2.66 4.37 3.84
N GLY A 32 -1.32 4.31 3.81
CA GLY A 32 -0.51 3.85 4.94
C GLY A 32 -0.67 4.73 6.18
N TRP A 33 -0.92 6.03 5.98
CA TRP A 33 -1.17 6.97 7.06
C TRP A 33 -2.60 6.98 7.61
N GLN A 34 -3.53 6.32 6.91
CA GLN A 34 -4.96 6.30 7.18
C GLN A 34 -5.60 7.69 7.24
N ILE A 35 -5.22 8.56 6.30
CA ILE A 35 -5.76 9.92 6.19
C ILE A 35 -6.74 10.05 5.03
N PRO A 36 -7.68 11.01 5.06
CA PRO A 36 -8.51 11.34 3.92
C PRO A 36 -7.65 11.66 2.69
N ASN A 37 -7.94 11.01 1.57
CA ASN A 37 -7.19 11.14 0.33
C ASN A 37 -8.12 11.02 -0.87
N ALA A 38 -8.08 11.99 -1.76
CA ALA A 38 -8.90 12.00 -2.97
C ALA A 38 -8.21 12.69 -4.15
N VAL A 39 -8.68 12.33 -5.34
CA VAL A 39 -8.41 13.08 -6.57
C VAL A 39 -9.62 13.96 -6.86
N GLN A 40 -9.41 15.27 -6.93
CA GLN A 40 -10.47 16.21 -7.24
C GLN A 40 -9.94 17.30 -8.18
N VAL A 41 -10.34 17.22 -9.44
CA VAL A 41 -10.02 18.27 -10.43
C VAL A 41 -10.70 19.58 -10.02
N GLY A 42 -9.97 20.69 -10.18
CA GLY A 42 -10.43 22.02 -9.79
C GLY A 42 -10.38 22.32 -8.29
N ALA A 43 -9.86 21.41 -7.46
CA ALA A 43 -9.85 21.60 -6.01
C ALA A 43 -8.98 22.78 -5.56
N LYS A 44 -7.85 23.02 -6.24
CA LYS A 44 -6.93 24.11 -5.92
C LYS A 44 -7.60 25.46 -6.19
N GLU A 45 -8.21 25.60 -7.35
CA GLU A 45 -8.91 26.82 -7.79
C GLU A 45 -10.07 27.15 -6.85
N ARG A 46 -10.88 26.14 -6.47
CA ARG A 46 -11.96 26.33 -5.48
C ARG A 46 -11.42 26.73 -4.11
N ALA A 47 -10.36 26.07 -3.64
CA ALA A 47 -9.76 26.42 -2.34
C ALA A 47 -9.23 27.86 -2.31
N LEU A 48 -8.71 28.38 -3.43
CA LEU A 48 -8.33 29.79 -3.53
C LEU A 48 -9.56 30.72 -3.53
N LEU A 49 -10.59 30.40 -4.31
CA LEU A 49 -11.83 31.20 -4.39
C LEU A 49 -12.53 31.30 -3.03
N ASP A 50 -12.54 30.19 -2.29
CA ASP A 50 -13.16 30.09 -0.96
C ASP A 50 -12.23 30.62 0.16
N GLY A 51 -11.04 31.12 -0.19
CA GLY A 51 -10.08 31.69 0.74
C GLY A 51 -9.55 30.70 1.78
N LEU A 52 -9.49 29.40 1.44
CA LEU A 52 -9.12 28.32 2.37
C LEU A 52 -7.61 28.21 2.61
N ASP A 53 -6.79 28.91 1.82
CA ASP A 53 -5.35 28.95 2.04
C ASP A 53 -5.02 29.59 3.39
N GLY A 54 -4.24 28.89 4.21
CA GLY A 54 -3.95 29.27 5.60
C GLY A 54 -5.12 29.15 6.58
N ALA A 55 -6.30 28.70 6.15
CA ALA A 55 -7.47 28.53 7.01
C ALA A 55 -7.52 27.13 7.64
N TRP A 56 -8.22 27.00 8.77
CA TRP A 56 -8.63 25.70 9.28
C TRP A 56 -9.80 25.16 8.46
N VAL A 57 -9.70 23.90 8.05
CA VAL A 57 -10.69 23.27 7.16
C VAL A 57 -11.06 21.89 7.68
N ASN A 58 -12.36 21.61 7.73
CA ASN A 58 -12.90 20.28 7.88
C ASN A 58 -12.92 19.60 6.51
N TYR A 59 -12.05 18.61 6.33
CA TYR A 59 -11.92 17.86 5.08
C TYR A 59 -12.52 16.45 5.22
N LYS A 60 -13.52 16.14 4.39
CA LYS A 60 -14.16 14.82 4.34
C LYS A 60 -14.12 14.21 2.95
N VAL A 61 -13.86 12.90 2.90
CA VAL A 61 -13.91 12.07 1.70
C VAL A 61 -14.92 10.96 1.94
N ASP A 62 -15.96 10.90 1.10
CA ASP A 62 -16.93 9.82 1.08
C ASP A 62 -16.78 9.04 -0.23
N GLN A 63 -16.65 7.71 -0.14
CA GLN A 63 -16.52 6.81 -1.29
C GLN A 63 -17.78 6.81 -2.18
N LYS A 64 -18.94 7.22 -1.64
CA LYS A 64 -20.20 7.31 -2.38
C LYS A 64 -20.45 8.69 -2.98
N ALA A 65 -19.69 9.71 -2.57
CA ALA A 65 -19.84 11.07 -3.06
C ALA A 65 -18.98 11.30 -4.31
N ASN A 66 -19.49 12.13 -5.23
CA ASN A 66 -18.77 12.51 -6.44
C ASN A 66 -17.74 13.63 -6.21
N SER A 67 -17.71 14.22 -5.01
CA SER A 67 -16.82 15.32 -4.66
C SER A 67 -16.40 15.28 -3.20
N ILE A 68 -15.23 15.86 -2.94
CA ILE A 68 -14.76 16.13 -1.58
C ILE A 68 -15.59 17.23 -0.91
N SER A 69 -15.66 17.21 0.42
CA SER A 69 -16.20 18.30 1.24
C SER A 69 -15.05 19.04 1.91
N LEU A 70 -15.05 20.37 1.75
CA LEU A 70 -14.12 21.30 2.37
C LEU A 70 -14.93 22.44 2.99
N GLU A 71 -14.93 22.52 4.31
CA GLU A 71 -15.65 23.56 5.06
C GLU A 71 -14.66 24.32 5.94
N ARG A 72 -14.65 25.65 5.83
CA ARG A 72 -13.88 26.50 6.74
C ARG A 72 -14.41 26.32 8.17
N ILE A 73 -13.50 26.14 9.11
CA ILE A 73 -13.81 26.07 10.54
C ILE A 73 -12.96 27.09 11.30
N GLU A 74 -13.37 27.38 12.53
CA GLU A 74 -12.51 28.09 13.47
C GLU A 74 -11.35 27.20 13.91
N ALA A 75 -10.27 27.83 14.38
CA ALA A 75 -9.14 27.09 14.94
C ALA A 75 -9.63 26.20 16.11
N PRO A 76 -9.31 24.90 16.11
CA PRO A 76 -9.71 24.03 17.22
C PRO A 76 -9.18 24.57 18.55
N ALA A 77 -10.04 24.60 19.58
CA ALA A 77 -9.68 25.08 20.91
C ALA A 77 -8.55 24.26 21.57
N THR A 78 -8.35 23.02 21.12
CA THR A 78 -7.26 22.16 21.58
C THR A 78 -6.72 21.38 20.40
N LEU A 79 -5.44 21.58 20.09
CA LEU A 79 -4.72 20.69 19.19
C LEU A 79 -4.05 19.61 20.05
N PRO A 80 -4.11 18.33 19.65
CA PRO A 80 -3.36 17.31 20.37
C PRO A 80 -1.85 17.61 20.26
N ASP A 81 -1.17 17.73 21.41
CA ASP A 81 0.28 18.03 21.51
C ASP A 81 1.15 17.06 20.72
N ARG A 82 0.67 15.82 20.55
CA ARG A 82 1.24 14.81 19.69
C ARG A 82 0.15 14.26 18.77
N PRO A 83 0.38 14.22 17.46
CA PRO A 83 -0.52 13.49 16.56
C PRO A 83 -0.60 12.02 16.99
N ALA A 84 -1.78 11.39 16.93
CA ALA A 84 -1.96 9.98 17.33
C ALA A 84 -0.96 9.01 16.67
N TRP A 85 -0.49 9.34 15.46
CA TRP A 85 0.51 8.56 14.72
C TRP A 85 1.94 8.68 15.25
N SER A 86 2.27 9.75 15.95
CA SER A 86 3.62 9.99 16.49
C SER A 86 3.99 9.03 17.63
N VAL A 87 3.03 8.19 18.05
CA VAL A 87 3.17 7.18 19.09
C VAL A 87 3.65 5.83 18.51
N GLN A 88 3.61 5.64 17.18
CA GLN A 88 4.12 4.41 16.57
C GLN A 88 5.65 4.41 16.64
N GLN A 89 6.18 3.72 17.65
CA GLN A 89 7.58 3.33 17.69
C GLN A 89 7.80 2.24 16.64
N ILE A 90 8.46 2.59 15.54
CA ILE A 90 8.96 1.62 14.59
C ILE A 90 10.23 1.02 15.19
N ARG A 91 10.15 -0.24 15.63
CA ARG A 91 11.33 -0.99 16.02
C ARG A 91 12.00 -1.51 14.75
N LEU A 92 13.12 -0.91 14.38
CA LEU A 92 14.00 -1.46 13.36
C LEU A 92 14.88 -2.52 14.00
N GLU A 93 15.04 -3.66 13.32
CA GLU A 93 16.04 -4.64 13.71
C GLU A 93 17.42 -4.12 13.33
N GLU A 94 18.41 -4.36 14.20
CA GLU A 94 19.79 -4.04 13.91
C GLU A 94 20.31 -5.02 12.84
N PRO A 95 20.80 -4.51 11.68
CA PRO A 95 21.39 -5.35 10.65
C PRO A 95 22.55 -6.16 11.21
N GLU A 96 22.69 -7.41 10.78
CA GLU A 96 23.87 -8.19 11.12
C GLU A 96 25.06 -7.74 10.26
N THR A 97 26.15 -7.38 10.91
CA THR A 97 27.32 -6.77 10.25
C THR A 97 28.59 -7.61 10.36
N LEU A 98 28.55 -8.76 11.03
CA LEU A 98 29.73 -9.58 11.30
C LEU A 98 29.66 -10.88 10.48
N ASP A 99 30.66 -11.05 9.60
CA ASP A 99 30.98 -12.30 8.90
C ASP A 99 29.84 -12.99 8.13
N THR A 100 28.89 -12.22 7.57
CA THR A 100 27.85 -12.75 6.68
C THR A 100 28.47 -13.22 5.34
N PRO A 101 28.50 -14.52 5.04
CA PRO A 101 29.08 -15.02 3.78
C PRO A 101 28.19 -14.65 2.60
N ILE A 102 28.75 -14.59 1.39
CA ILE A 102 27.95 -14.46 0.18
C ILE A 102 27.31 -15.82 -0.12
N VAL A 103 25.97 -15.86 -0.21
CA VAL A 103 25.19 -17.06 -0.51
C VAL A 103 24.35 -16.88 -1.78
N PRO A 104 24.02 -17.96 -2.51
CA PRO A 104 23.14 -17.86 -3.67
C PRO A 104 21.69 -17.53 -3.26
N LEU A 105 20.94 -16.89 -4.17
CA LEU A 105 19.54 -16.50 -3.92
C LEU A 105 18.65 -17.70 -3.56
N THR A 106 18.95 -18.90 -4.06
CA THR A 106 18.22 -20.14 -3.76
C THR A 106 18.25 -20.53 -2.29
N ASP A 107 19.25 -20.06 -1.56
CA ASP A 107 19.49 -20.39 -0.15
C ASP A 107 18.90 -19.35 0.79
N LEU A 108 18.59 -18.15 0.27
CA LEU A 108 17.97 -17.08 1.05
C LEU A 108 16.47 -17.32 1.28
N ARG A 109 16.02 -17.06 2.50
CA ARG A 109 14.62 -17.08 2.92
C ARG A 109 14.23 -15.75 3.54
N LEU A 110 12.92 -15.55 3.73
CA LEU A 110 12.38 -14.35 4.37
C LEU A 110 13.01 -14.05 5.75
N SER A 111 13.37 -15.09 6.50
CA SER A 111 14.04 -14.98 7.81
C SER A 111 15.41 -14.31 7.75
N ASP A 112 16.04 -14.28 6.58
CA ASP A 112 17.43 -13.83 6.43
C ASP A 112 17.50 -12.33 6.14
N ALA A 113 16.36 -11.63 6.21
CA ALA A 113 16.26 -10.19 5.99
C ALA A 113 17.17 -9.37 6.91
N ARG A 114 17.49 -9.88 8.11
CA ARG A 114 18.42 -9.25 9.05
C ARG A 114 19.88 -9.31 8.58
N ALA A 115 20.27 -10.40 7.93
CA ALA A 115 21.65 -10.64 7.49
C ALA A 115 21.92 -10.10 6.07
N TYR A 116 20.95 -10.18 5.17
CA TYR A 116 21.13 -9.83 3.75
C TYR A 116 20.25 -8.66 3.28
N GLY A 117 19.42 -8.12 4.17
CA GLY A 117 18.46 -7.07 3.84
C GLY A 117 17.17 -7.62 3.22
N THR A 118 16.08 -6.87 3.42
CA THR A 118 14.73 -7.25 2.99
C THR A 118 14.63 -7.55 1.49
N LYS A 119 15.32 -6.79 0.64
CA LYS A 119 15.24 -6.97 -0.82
C LYS A 119 15.82 -8.32 -1.26
N ALA A 120 16.99 -8.69 -0.76
CA ALA A 120 17.65 -9.95 -1.12
C ALA A 120 16.88 -11.15 -0.55
N ALA A 121 16.48 -11.08 0.72
CA ALA A 121 15.67 -12.11 1.36
C ALA A 121 14.33 -12.34 0.65
N TYR A 122 13.66 -11.27 0.19
CA TYR A 122 12.40 -11.38 -0.55
C TYR A 122 12.60 -11.98 -1.94
N LEU A 123 13.69 -11.65 -2.62
CA LEU A 123 14.02 -12.24 -3.91
C LEU A 123 14.33 -13.74 -3.77
N GLY A 124 15.08 -14.14 -2.75
CA GLY A 124 15.34 -15.56 -2.45
C GLY A 124 14.08 -16.33 -2.07
N GLU A 125 13.20 -15.72 -1.25
CA GLU A 125 11.90 -16.30 -0.92
C GLU A 125 11.03 -16.48 -2.17
N LEU A 126 11.05 -15.52 -3.11
CA LEU A 126 10.35 -15.66 -4.38
C LEU A 126 10.88 -16.86 -5.19
N THR A 127 12.20 -17.00 -5.31
CA THR A 127 12.83 -18.17 -5.95
C THR A 127 12.37 -19.47 -5.28
N HIS A 128 12.39 -19.52 -3.95
CA HIS A 128 11.92 -20.69 -3.20
C HIS A 128 10.45 -21.03 -3.50
N ILE A 129 9.56 -20.04 -3.53
CA ILE A 129 8.14 -20.23 -3.83
C ILE A 129 7.93 -20.70 -5.27
N LEU A 130 8.71 -20.22 -6.24
CA LEU A 130 8.59 -20.68 -7.62
C LEU A 130 9.00 -22.16 -7.77
N ASP A 131 10.01 -22.58 -7.02
CA ASP A 131 10.50 -23.96 -7.05
C ASP A 131 9.62 -24.94 -6.28
N HIS A 132 9.11 -24.54 -5.10
CA HIS A 132 8.47 -25.44 -4.13
C HIS A 132 6.98 -25.18 -3.93
N GLY A 133 6.48 -24.04 -4.40
CA GLY A 133 5.13 -23.55 -4.13
C GLY A 133 4.99 -22.98 -2.72
N SER A 134 3.76 -22.56 -2.39
CA SER A 134 3.44 -22.08 -1.04
C SER A 134 2.00 -22.40 -0.67
N PRO A 135 1.71 -22.86 0.56
CA PRO A 135 0.33 -23.05 1.02
C PRO A 135 -0.41 -21.72 1.17
N ARG A 136 0.32 -20.59 1.24
CA ARG A 136 -0.23 -19.24 1.39
C ARG A 136 -0.37 -18.49 0.07
N LEU A 137 -0.06 -19.13 -1.06
CA LEU A 137 -0.02 -18.46 -2.36
C LEU A 137 -1.33 -17.74 -2.73
N THR A 138 -2.47 -18.34 -2.37
CA THR A 138 -3.80 -17.78 -2.61
C THR A 138 -4.36 -17.03 -1.39
N GLY A 139 -3.53 -16.79 -0.37
CA GLY A 139 -3.93 -16.18 0.89
C GLY A 139 -4.56 -14.80 0.71
N PHE A 140 -3.97 -13.96 -0.15
CA PHE A 140 -4.55 -12.64 -0.49
C PHE A 140 -5.99 -12.75 -0.99
N TYR A 141 -6.27 -13.73 -1.86
CA TYR A 141 -7.59 -13.95 -2.44
C TYR A 141 -8.58 -14.56 -1.46
N ARG A 142 -8.12 -15.12 -0.33
CA ARG A 142 -8.98 -15.72 0.70
C ARG A 142 -9.46 -14.72 1.76
N VAL A 143 -8.87 -13.52 1.81
CA VAL A 143 -9.26 -12.50 2.79
C VAL A 143 -10.58 -11.86 2.36
N PRO A 144 -11.58 -11.74 3.26
CA PRO A 144 -12.82 -11.00 2.98
C PRO A 144 -12.54 -9.53 2.67
N ARG A 145 -13.13 -9.04 1.58
CA ARG A 145 -12.97 -7.66 1.10
C ARG A 145 -14.35 -7.14 0.68
N PRO A 146 -15.09 -6.44 1.58
CA PRO A 146 -16.42 -5.93 1.28
C PRO A 146 -16.47 -5.20 -0.07
N PRO A 147 -17.51 -5.45 -0.91
CA PRO A 147 -18.71 -6.24 -0.62
C PRO A 147 -18.54 -7.77 -0.78
N ARG A 148 -17.33 -8.27 -1.06
CA ARG A 148 -17.06 -9.67 -1.41
C ARG A 148 -16.52 -10.48 -0.22
N SER A 149 -16.96 -11.73 -0.10
CA SER A 149 -16.51 -12.65 0.95
C SER A 149 -15.10 -13.17 0.72
N ASN A 150 -14.67 -13.31 -0.53
CA ASN A 150 -13.30 -13.58 -0.96
C ASN A 150 -13.17 -13.27 -2.47
N LEU A 151 -11.96 -13.42 -3.02
CA LEU A 151 -11.62 -13.15 -4.41
C LEU A 151 -11.24 -14.44 -5.18
N LEU A 152 -11.47 -15.62 -4.61
CA LEU A 152 -11.12 -16.89 -5.25
C LEU A 152 -11.85 -17.13 -6.59
N PRO A 153 -13.13 -16.78 -6.78
CA PRO A 153 -13.80 -16.94 -8.07
C PRO A 153 -13.12 -16.14 -9.19
N TYR A 154 -12.65 -14.93 -8.88
CA TYR A 154 -11.92 -14.11 -9.85
C TYR A 154 -10.57 -14.71 -10.22
N LEU A 155 -9.89 -15.35 -9.25
CA LEU A 155 -8.66 -16.07 -9.52
C LEU A 155 -8.93 -17.31 -10.40
N ALA A 156 -10.02 -18.04 -10.16
CA ALA A 156 -10.41 -19.18 -10.96
C ALA A 156 -10.70 -18.76 -12.42
N ASP A 157 -11.49 -17.69 -12.61
CA ASP A 157 -11.78 -17.11 -13.91
C ASP A 157 -10.50 -16.66 -14.64
N PHE A 158 -9.60 -15.96 -13.93
CA PHE A 158 -8.31 -15.53 -14.47
C PHE A 158 -7.46 -16.71 -14.94
N LEU A 159 -7.40 -17.77 -14.14
CA LEU A 159 -6.67 -19.00 -14.46
C LEU A 159 -7.41 -19.91 -15.46
N LYS A 160 -8.63 -19.55 -15.87
CA LYS A 160 -9.50 -20.32 -16.76
C LYS A 160 -9.77 -21.74 -16.24
N VAL A 161 -10.03 -21.86 -14.94
CA VAL A 161 -10.35 -23.14 -14.28
C VAL A 161 -11.66 -23.05 -13.51
N PRO A 162 -12.35 -24.18 -13.28
CA PRO A 162 -13.54 -24.23 -12.41
C PRO A 162 -13.29 -23.72 -10.98
N ASN A 163 -14.33 -23.22 -10.32
CA ASN A 163 -14.25 -22.68 -8.95
C ASN A 163 -13.88 -23.70 -7.87
N ASP A 164 -14.12 -24.99 -8.12
CA ASP A 164 -13.80 -26.12 -7.25
C ASP A 164 -12.39 -26.70 -7.51
N ALA A 165 -11.68 -26.19 -8.53
CA ALA A 165 -10.32 -26.61 -8.82
C ALA A 165 -9.36 -26.29 -7.68
N ASN A 166 -8.23 -27.00 -7.63
CA ASN A 166 -7.13 -26.67 -6.71
C ASN A 166 -6.42 -25.38 -7.17
N LEU A 167 -6.99 -24.23 -6.79
CA LEU A 167 -6.51 -22.91 -7.20
C LEU A 167 -5.08 -22.63 -6.76
N SER A 168 -4.63 -23.16 -5.62
CA SER A 168 -3.25 -22.98 -5.17
C SER A 168 -2.25 -23.68 -6.10
N SER A 169 -2.55 -24.92 -6.50
CA SER A 169 -1.72 -25.66 -7.46
C SER A 169 -1.71 -24.99 -8.83
N LYS A 170 -2.88 -24.53 -9.30
CA LYS A 170 -3.01 -23.84 -10.60
C LYS A 170 -2.33 -22.48 -10.63
N ALA A 171 -2.45 -21.70 -9.54
CA ALA A 171 -1.74 -20.43 -9.40
C ALA A 171 -0.22 -20.64 -9.39
N TRP A 172 0.27 -21.68 -8.70
CA TRP A 172 1.70 -21.99 -8.70
C TRP A 172 2.21 -22.39 -10.08
N GLN A 173 1.49 -23.27 -10.80
CA GLN A 173 1.81 -23.64 -12.18
C GLN A 173 1.85 -22.41 -13.11
N PHE A 174 0.88 -21.51 -12.96
CA PHE A 174 0.84 -20.26 -13.71
C PHE A 174 2.07 -19.40 -13.41
N LEU A 175 2.42 -19.19 -12.14
CA LEU A 175 3.58 -18.38 -11.76
C LEU A 175 4.88 -18.98 -12.29
N LYS A 176 5.07 -20.29 -12.14
CA LYS A 176 6.25 -21.01 -12.64
C LYS A 176 6.41 -20.90 -14.16
N ALA A 177 5.30 -20.87 -14.90
CA ALA A 177 5.33 -20.73 -16.36
C ALA A 177 5.54 -19.27 -16.84
N ASN A 178 5.21 -18.27 -16.02
CA ASN A 178 5.18 -16.86 -16.42
C ASN A 178 6.18 -15.97 -15.67
N THR A 179 6.93 -16.52 -14.71
CA THR A 179 7.89 -15.76 -13.89
C THR A 179 9.27 -16.35 -14.06
N GLN A 180 10.25 -15.49 -14.36
CA GLN A 180 11.66 -15.83 -14.35
C GLN A 180 12.35 -14.91 -13.35
N VAL A 181 13.07 -15.51 -12.41
CA VAL A 181 13.96 -14.78 -11.50
C VAL A 181 15.36 -14.87 -12.11
N PRO A 182 16.03 -13.73 -12.38
CA PRO A 182 17.38 -13.71 -12.93
C PRO A 182 18.43 -14.29 -11.99
#